data_AF-A0A2Z6ZU79-F1
#
_entry.id   AF-A0A2Z6ZU79-F1
#
_cell.length_a   1.000
_cell.length_b   1.000
_cell.length_c   1.000
_cell.angle_alpha   90.00
_cell.angle_beta   90.00
_cell.angle_gamma   90.00
#
_symmetry.space_group_name_H-M   'P 1'
#
loop_
_entity.id
_entity.type
_entity.pdbx_description
1 polymer ?
#
loop_
_entity_poly.entity_id
_entity_poly.type
_entity_poly.pdbx_seq_one_letter_code
_entity_poly.pdbx_strand_id
1 'polypeptide(L)'
;MHGFDPPYAHNDVKPGNVLVTRRKGLPPLAMLMDFGSARPARKQIRSRSEALQLQEWATEHCSAPFRAPELWDCPSHADIDERTDIWSLGCTLFAIM
;
A
#
# COMPACT_ATOMS: atom_id res chain seq x y z
N MET A 1 9.33 -4.32 -5.22
CA MET A 1 8.14 -3.62 -5.73
C MET A 1 8.45 -2.16 -6.04
N HIS A 2 8.83 -1.34 -5.05
CA HIS A 2 9.16 0.08 -5.27
C HIS A 2 10.42 0.31 -6.12
N GLY A 3 11.36 -0.63 -6.13
CA GLY A 3 12.58 -0.56 -6.96
C GLY A 3 12.47 -1.19 -8.36
N PHE A 4 11.28 -1.60 -8.80
CA PHE A 4 11.07 -2.09 -10.17
C PHE A 4 10.99 -0.93 -11.16
N ASP A 5 11.11 -1.24 -12.46
CA ASP A 5 10.88 -0.30 -13.56
C ASP A 5 9.77 -0.84 -14.50
N PRO A 6 8.54 -0.31 -14.42
CA PRO A 6 8.08 0.76 -13.54
C PRO A 6 7.89 0.29 -12.08
N PRO A 7 7.89 1.22 -11.09
CA PRO A 7 7.67 0.87 -9.69
C PRO A 7 6.22 0.45 -9.44
N TYR A 8 6.03 -0.52 -8.54
CA TYR A 8 4.70 -1.01 -8.13
C TYR A 8 4.47 -0.77 -6.64
N ALA A 9 3.26 -0.34 -6.27
CA ALA A 9 2.79 -0.28 -4.90
C ALA A 9 1.90 -1.50 -4.61
N HIS A 10 1.93 -2.01 -3.37
CA HIS A 10 1.10 -3.11 -2.91
C HIS A 10 -0.32 -2.67 -2.57
N ASN A 11 -0.48 -1.48 -1.98
CA ASN A 11 -1.74 -0.84 -1.55
C ASN A 11 -2.53 -1.57 -0.44
N ASP A 12 -2.02 -2.69 0.07
CA ASP A 12 -2.68 -3.47 1.12
C ASP A 12 -1.67 -4.14 2.06
N VAL A 13 -0.61 -3.41 2.41
CA VAL A 13 0.36 -3.87 3.42
C VAL A 13 -0.30 -3.84 4.80
N LYS A 14 -0.45 -5.02 5.40
CA LYS A 14 -1.04 -5.22 6.72
C LYS A 14 -0.50 -6.50 7.36
N PRO A 15 -0.58 -6.70 8.69
CA PRO A 15 -0.10 -7.92 9.34
C PRO A 15 -0.65 -9.21 8.72
N GLY A 16 -1.91 -9.20 8.30
CA GLY A 16 -2.57 -10.35 7.65
C GLY A 16 -1.96 -10.76 6.31
N ASN A 17 -1.20 -9.88 5.65
CA ASN A 17 -0.57 -10.12 4.35
C ASN A 17 0.94 -10.36 4.48
N VAL A 18 1.44 -10.68 5.69
CA VAL A 18 2.85 -11.02 5.93
C VAL A 18 2.95 -12.45 6.46
N LEU A 19 3.46 -13.35 5.62
CA LEU A 19 3.78 -14.72 5.99
C LEU A 19 5.11 -14.77 6.74
N VAL A 20 5.16 -15.50 7.85
CA VAL A 20 6.39 -15.69 8.63
C VAL A 20 6.84 -17.13 8.56
N THR A 21 7.99 -17.37 7.94
CA THR A 21 8.63 -18.70 7.91
C THR A 21 9.73 -18.78 8.96
N ARG A 22 9.76 -19.88 9.72
CA ARG A 22 10.79 -20.17 10.73
C ARG A 22 11.60 -21.40 10.31
N ARG A 23 12.93 -21.27 10.28
CA ARG A 23 13.87 -22.37 10.03
C ARG A 23 14.85 -22.44 11.20
N LYS A 24 15.17 -23.66 11.65
CA LYS A 24 16.07 -23.86 12.79
C LYS A 24 17.44 -23.22 12.49
N GLY A 25 17.92 -22.39 13.41
CA GLY A 25 19.21 -21.69 13.29
C GLY A 25 19.23 -20.46 12.38
N LEU A 26 18.08 -20.03 11.85
CA LEU A 26 17.97 -18.82 11.01
C LEU A 26 16.95 -17.83 11.61
N PRO A 27 17.11 -16.51 11.36
CA PRO A 27 16.10 -15.54 11.73
C PRO A 27 14.78 -15.83 10.98
N PRO A 28 13.62 -15.43 11.54
CA PRO A 28 12.35 -15.51 10.83
C PRO A 28 12.41 -14.74 9.51
N LEU A 29 11.89 -15.35 8.45
CA LEU A 29 11.75 -14.69 7.15
C LEU A 29 10.31 -14.21 7.01
N ALA A 30 10.13 -12.89 6.86
CA ALA A 30 8.86 -12.28 6.51
C ALA A 30 8.73 -12.21 4.98
N MET A 31 7.63 -12.72 4.44
CA MET A 31 7.30 -12.68 3.01
C MET A 31 5.95 -12.00 2.82
N LEU A 32 5.92 -11.02 1.93
CA LEU A 32 4.68 -10.34 1.56
C LEU A 32 3.84 -11.27 0.66
N MET A 33 2.52 -11.26 0.85
CA MET A 33 1.56 -12.01 0.05
C MET A 33 0.37 -11.12 -0.35
N ASP A 34 -0.52 -11.68 -1.18
CA ASP A 34 -1.76 -11.02 -1.63
C ASP A 34 -1.54 -9.74 -2.46
N PHE A 35 -1.03 -9.93 -3.68
CA PHE A 35 -0.78 -8.85 -4.64
C PHE A 35 -2.04 -8.44 -5.42
N GLY A 36 -3.25 -8.78 -4.95
CA GLY A 36 -4.51 -8.46 -5.65
C GLY A 36 -4.75 -6.96 -5.83
N SER A 37 -4.24 -6.15 -4.89
CA SER A 37 -4.31 -4.67 -4.94
C SER A 37 -3.06 -4.01 -5.53
N ALA A 38 -2.09 -4.80 -5.99
CA ALA A 38 -0.84 -4.27 -6.51
C ALA A 38 -1.04 -3.61 -7.89
N ARG A 39 -0.48 -2.41 -8.07
CA ARG A 39 -0.55 -1.65 -9.33
C ARG A 39 0.67 -0.75 -9.50
N PRO A 40 0.92 -0.17 -10.71
CA PRO A 40 1.94 0.85 -10.86
C PRO A 40 1.80 1.95 -9.80
N ALA A 41 2.90 2.26 -9.12
CA ALA A 41 2.89 3.06 -7.90
C ALA A 41 2.51 4.51 -8.15
N ARG A 42 2.97 5.07 -9.28
CA ARG A 42 2.93 6.51 -9.54
C ARG A 42 1.72 6.88 -10.38
N LYS A 43 0.83 7.71 -9.83
CA LYS A 43 -0.34 8.27 -10.51
C LYS A 43 -0.38 9.78 -10.31
N GLN A 44 -0.40 10.51 -11.42
CA GLN A 44 -0.67 11.94 -11.43
C GLN A 44 -2.18 12.16 -11.42
N ILE A 45 -2.67 12.92 -10.44
CA ILE A 45 -4.05 13.37 -10.35
C ILE A 45 -4.08 14.83 -10.79
N ARG A 46 -4.91 15.14 -11.79
CA ARG A 46 -5.03 16.46 -12.43
C ARG A 46 -6.47 16.95 -12.51
N SER A 47 -7.44 16.16 -12.05
CA SER A 47 -8.84 16.56 -11.97
C SER A 47 -9.55 15.99 -10.75
N ARG A 48 -10.68 16.60 -10.38
CA ARG A 48 -11.55 16.09 -9.31
C ARG A 48 -12.11 14.70 -9.65
N SER A 49 -12.40 14.43 -10.93
CA SER A 49 -12.91 13.12 -11.35
C SER A 49 -11.88 12.01 -11.13
N GLU A 50 -10.61 12.26 -11.48
CA GLU A 50 -9.52 11.31 -11.23
C GLU A 50 -9.28 11.07 -9.74
N ALA A 51 -9.42 12.11 -8.92
CA ALA A 51 -9.31 12.02 -7.46
C ALA A 51 -10.42 11.13 -6.88
N LEU A 52 -11.67 11.32 -7.31
CA LEU A 52 -12.80 10.51 -6.87
C LEU A 52 -12.64 9.04 -7.29
N GLN A 53 -12.23 8.78 -8.53
CA GLN A 53 -11.95 7.42 -8.99
C GLN A 53 -10.84 6.74 -8.18
N LEU A 54 -9.80 7.49 -7.79
CA LEU A 54 -8.74 6.97 -6.94
C LEU A 54 -9.27 6.62 -5.53
N GLN A 55 -10.11 7.49 -4.96
CA GLN A 55 -10.70 7.30 -3.64
C GLN A 55 -11.67 6.10 -3.60
N GLU A 56 -12.51 5.94 -4.62
CA GLU A 56 -13.40 4.78 -4.79
C GLU A 56 -12.57 3.49 -4.90
N TRP A 57 -11.56 3.48 -5.77
CA TRP A 57 -10.66 2.35 -5.91
C TRP A 57 -9.97 1.98 -4.59
N ALA A 58 -9.42 2.98 -3.87
CA ALA A 58 -8.77 2.76 -2.58
C ALA A 58 -9.76 2.27 -1.51
N THR A 59 -11.03 2.64 -1.63
CA THR A 59 -12.11 2.16 -0.76
C THR A 59 -12.32 0.66 -0.88
N GLU A 60 -12.25 0.15 -2.11
CA GLU A 60 -12.42 -1.27 -2.44
C GLU A 60 -11.16 -2.11 -2.20
N HIS A 61 -9.97 -1.55 -2.45
CA HIS A 61 -8.73 -2.32 -2.56
C HIS A 61 -7.76 -2.14 -1.39
N CYS A 62 -7.90 -1.08 -0.58
CA CYS A 62 -7.01 -0.82 0.55
C CYS A 62 -7.75 -1.05 1.87
N SER A 63 -7.18 -1.85 2.78
CA SER A 63 -7.76 -2.05 4.12
C SER A 63 -7.82 -0.74 4.90
N ALA A 64 -9.02 -0.32 5.33
CA ALA A 64 -9.26 0.99 5.94
C ALA A 64 -8.29 1.36 7.08
N PRO A 65 -7.95 0.49 8.05
CA PRO A 65 -7.02 0.86 9.13
C PRO A 65 -5.57 1.12 8.69
N PHE A 66 -5.19 0.65 7.51
CA PHE A 66 -3.83 0.76 6.95
C PHE A 66 -3.77 1.74 5.77
N ARG A 67 -4.90 2.35 5.40
CA ARG A 67 -5.01 3.26 4.25
C ARG A 67 -4.36 4.61 4.56
N ALA A 68 -3.47 5.04 3.67
CA ALA A 68 -2.78 6.32 3.75
C ALA A 68 -3.76 7.52 3.68
N PRO A 69 -3.46 8.64 4.37
CA PRO A 69 -4.35 9.81 4.45
C PRO A 69 -4.69 10.41 3.08
N GLU A 70 -3.74 10.44 2.16
CA GLU A 70 -3.91 10.93 0.79
C GLU A 70 -4.86 10.08 -0.07
N LEU A 71 -5.27 8.90 0.43
CA LEU A 71 -6.26 8.02 -0.19
C LEU A 71 -7.65 8.13 0.45
N TRP A 72 -7.82 8.92 1.51
CA TRP A 72 -9.11 9.19 2.16
C TRP A 72 -9.80 10.42 1.58
N ASP A 73 -9.06 11.52 1.47
CA ASP A 73 -9.49 12.73 0.77
C ASP A 73 -8.48 13.02 -0.34
N CYS A 74 -8.69 12.39 -1.49
CA CYS A 74 -7.77 12.47 -2.62
C CYS A 74 -7.74 13.92 -3.16
N PRO A 75 -6.57 14.58 -3.20
CA PRO A 75 -6.49 15.94 -3.75
C PRO A 75 -6.72 15.93 -5.26
N SER A 76 -7.45 16.95 -5.77
CA SER A 76 -7.71 17.10 -7.21
C SER A 76 -6.47 17.41 -8.05
N HIS A 77 -5.34 17.76 -7.41
CA HIS A 77 -4.07 18.01 -8.06
C HIS A 77 -2.90 17.57 -7.18
N ALA A 78 -2.47 16.31 -7.36
CA ALA A 78 -1.39 15.71 -6.58
C ALA A 78 -0.68 14.60 -7.35
N ASP A 79 0.53 14.27 -6.91
CA ASP A 79 1.27 13.10 -7.37
C ASP A 79 1.24 12.05 -6.26
N ILE A 80 0.54 10.95 -6.51
CA ILE A 80 0.46 9.80 -5.61
C ILE A 80 1.52 8.80 -6.05
N ASP A 81 2.24 8.23 -5.09
CA ASP A 81 3.35 7.33 -5.34
C ASP A 81 3.42 6.19 -4.31
N GLU A 82 4.51 5.41 -4.36
CA GLU A 82 4.77 4.27 -3.48
C GLU A 82 4.78 4.58 -1.97
N ARG A 83 4.80 5.85 -1.57
CA ARG A 83 4.79 6.23 -0.14
C ARG A 83 3.50 5.85 0.58
N THR A 84 2.43 5.55 -0.14
CA THR A 84 1.20 4.97 0.43
C THR A 84 1.48 3.66 1.18
N ASP A 85 2.36 2.79 0.65
CA ASP A 85 2.77 1.55 1.32
C ASP A 85 3.64 1.81 2.56
N ILE A 86 4.38 2.92 2.59
CA ILE A 86 5.21 3.29 3.75
C ILE A 86 4.33 3.67 4.94
N TRP A 87 3.22 4.37 4.69
CA TRP A 87 2.19 4.60 5.71
C TRP A 87 1.63 3.28 6.23
N SER A 88 1.19 2.39 5.33
CA SER A 88 0.62 1.09 5.68
C SER A 88 1.62 0.21 6.45
N LEU A 89 2.92 0.28 6.11
CA LEU A 89 3.99 -0.38 6.85
C LEU A 89 4.13 0.20 8.27
N GLY A 90 4.05 1.51 8.44
CA GLY A 90 4.04 2.15 9.76
C GLY A 90 2.90 1.63 10.64
N CYS A 91 1.69 1.58 10.10
CA CYS A 91 0.52 0.99 10.77
C CYS A 91 0.74 -0.50 11.09
N THR A 92 1.33 -1.26 10.17
CA THR A 92 1.64 -2.69 10.35
C THR A 92 2.61 -2.91 11.51
N LEU A 93 3.69 -2.12 11.57
CA LEU A 93 4.67 -2.19 12.65
C LEU A 93 4.05 -1.80 13.98
N PHE A 94 3.20 -0.76 14.01
CA PHE A 94 2.46 -0.37 15.21
C PHE A 94 1.55 -1.48 15.72
N ALA A 95 0.85 -2.19 14.83
CA ALA A 95 -0.09 -3.24 15.20
C ALA A 95 0.57 -4.52 15.78
N ILE A 96 1.87 -4.71 15.57
CA ILE A 96 2.61 -5.90 16.05
C ILE A 96 3.58 -5.59 17.21
N MET A 97 3.61 -4.33 17.68
CA MET A 97 4.26 -3.94 18.94
C MET A 97 3.33 -4.23 20.12
#